data_AF-A0A2G8K2G5-F1
#
_entry.id   AF-A0A2G8K2G5-F1
#
_cell.length_a   1.000
_cell.length_b   1.000
_cell.length_c   1.000
_cell.angle_alpha   90.00
_cell.angle_beta   90.00
_cell.angle_gamma   90.00
#
_symmetry.space_group_name_H-M   'P 1'
#
loop_
_entity.id
_entity.type
_entity.pdbx_description
1 polymer ?
#
loop_
_entity_poly.entity_id
_entity_poly.type
_entity_poly.pdbx_seq_one_letter_code
_entity_poly.pdbx_strand_id
1 'polypeptide(L)'
;MYGTDVGILNVFVIVKGRKPPKPQWRKTGDKGNQWKLGEVTIPSNSTARIVFEAVPTKRVAGDIAIDEVTFTDMAIDCDFEGEVTHPSCTFIQARDDQFDWMQNSGKTPTKKTGPPVDHTRGTSKGVYMYLESTGPMRGTHVFSSLPDIRRKLHHVP
;
A
#
# COMPACT_ATOMS: atom_id res chain seq x y z
N MET A 1 -10.19 -1.94 -0.14
CA MET A 1 -10.40 -3.40 0.04
C MET A 1 -11.87 -3.69 -0.26
N TYR A 2 -12.19 -4.10 -1.50
CA TYR A 2 -13.58 -4.28 -1.93
C TYR A 2 -13.76 -5.50 -2.85
N GLY A 3 -14.78 -6.30 -2.56
CA GLY A 3 -15.13 -7.52 -3.29
C GLY A 3 -15.56 -8.68 -2.38
N THR A 4 -16.07 -9.76 -2.96
CA THR A 4 -16.55 -10.92 -2.20
C THR A 4 -15.42 -11.83 -1.69
N ASP A 5 -14.18 -11.68 -2.17
CA ASP A 5 -13.03 -12.41 -1.65
C ASP A 5 -11.72 -11.60 -1.81
N VAL A 6 -11.42 -10.69 -0.86
CA VAL A 6 -10.38 -9.64 -0.97
C VAL A 6 -9.04 -10.03 -0.33
N GLY A 7 -8.99 -11.07 0.50
CA GLY A 7 -7.76 -11.43 1.22
C GLY A 7 -7.44 -10.53 2.44
N ILE A 8 -6.15 -10.30 2.69
CA ILE A 8 -5.60 -9.59 3.85
C ILE A 8 -4.66 -8.49 3.37
N LEU A 9 -4.70 -7.31 4.00
CA LEU A 9 -3.63 -6.33 3.93
C LEU A 9 -2.96 -6.21 5.30
N ASN A 10 -1.65 -6.45 5.33
CA ASN A 10 -0.78 -6.28 6.49
C ASN A 10 0.14 -5.06 6.26
N VAL A 11 0.46 -4.35 7.34
CA VAL A 11 1.49 -3.31 7.34
C VAL A 11 2.47 -3.59 8.46
N PHE A 12 3.76 -3.70 8.12
CA PHE A 12 4.85 -3.93 9.05
C PHE A 12 5.75 -2.71 9.14
N VAL A 13 6.28 -2.47 10.34
CA VAL A 13 7.32 -1.48 10.60
C VAL A 13 8.58 -2.23 11.01
N ILE A 14 9.53 -2.34 10.09
CA ILE A 14 10.79 -3.05 10.29
C ILE A 14 11.85 -2.06 10.73
N VAL A 15 12.19 -2.05 12.02
CA VAL A 15 13.22 -1.16 12.58
C VAL A 15 14.60 -1.81 12.45
N LYS A 16 15.58 -1.06 11.93
CA LYS A 16 16.97 -1.50 11.78
C LYS A 16 17.54 -2.00 13.12
N GLY A 17 18.11 -3.20 13.12
CA GLY A 17 18.68 -3.84 14.31
C GLY A 17 17.65 -4.44 15.27
N ARG A 18 16.36 -4.46 14.92
CA ARG A 18 15.31 -5.15 15.68
C ARG A 18 14.70 -6.28 14.86
N LYS A 19 14.17 -7.30 15.56
CA LYS A 19 13.40 -8.36 14.89
C LYS A 19 12.10 -7.77 14.32
N PRO A 20 11.69 -8.17 13.10
CA PRO A 20 10.40 -7.76 12.55
C PRO A 20 9.26 -8.17 13.48
N PRO A 21 8.33 -7.25 13.84
CA PRO A 21 7.20 -7.57 14.70
C PRO A 21 6.09 -8.28 13.91
N LYS A 22 5.03 -8.68 14.62
CA LYS A 22 3.71 -8.93 14.03
C LYS A 22 3.25 -7.70 13.22
N PRO A 23 2.34 -7.83 12.24
CA PRO A 23 1.83 -6.68 11.51
C PRO A 23 1.28 -5.65 12.50
N GLN A 24 1.74 -4.41 12.38
CA GLN A 24 1.32 -3.32 13.25
C GLN A 24 -0.07 -2.82 12.87
N TRP A 25 -0.45 -3.00 11.60
CA TRP A 25 -1.80 -2.82 11.11
C TRP A 25 -2.21 -3.99 10.23
N ARG A 26 -3.48 -4.39 10.33
CA ARG A 26 -4.04 -5.50 9.55
C ARG A 26 -5.52 -5.29 9.28
N LYS A 27 -5.94 -5.53 8.03
CA LYS A 27 -7.36 -5.64 7.64
C LYS A 27 -7.59 -6.88 6.79
N THR A 28 -8.78 -7.45 6.91
CA THR A 28 -9.17 -8.72 6.25
C THR A 28 -10.53 -8.60 5.59
N GLY A 29 -10.68 -9.14 4.38
CA GLY A 29 -11.94 -9.21 3.64
C GLY A 29 -12.49 -7.85 3.20
N ASP A 30 -13.75 -7.84 2.78
CA ASP A 30 -14.44 -6.65 2.28
C ASP A 30 -14.50 -5.52 3.33
N LYS A 31 -14.30 -4.28 2.87
CA LYS A 31 -14.42 -3.05 3.66
C LYS A 31 -15.37 -2.04 3.01
N GLY A 32 -16.09 -2.47 1.97
CA GLY A 32 -16.97 -1.63 1.17
C GLY A 32 -16.21 -0.83 0.12
N ASN A 33 -16.95 -0.32 -0.87
CA ASN A 33 -16.39 0.45 -1.98
C ASN A 33 -16.20 1.93 -1.60
N GLN A 34 -15.36 2.18 -0.60
CA GLN A 34 -14.98 3.51 -0.13
C GLN A 34 -13.52 3.49 0.35
N TRP A 35 -12.81 4.59 0.15
CA TRP A 35 -11.49 4.81 0.73
C TRP A 35 -11.58 4.84 2.27
N LYS A 36 -10.59 4.25 2.94
CA LYS A 36 -10.51 4.13 4.39
C LYS A 36 -9.09 4.45 4.85
N LEU A 37 -8.96 5.34 5.82
CA LEU A 37 -7.67 5.69 6.41
C LEU A 37 -7.09 4.50 7.21
N GLY A 38 -5.78 4.28 7.04
CA GLY A 38 -4.98 3.35 7.85
C GLY A 38 -3.76 4.07 8.42
N GLU A 39 -3.47 3.86 9.70
CA GLU A 39 -2.38 4.54 10.40
C GLU A 39 -1.46 3.53 11.12
N VAL A 40 -0.15 3.77 11.05
CA VAL A 40 0.89 3.03 11.78
C VAL A 40 1.85 3.99 12.44
N THR A 41 2.31 3.68 13.65
CA THR A 41 3.26 4.53 14.39
C THR A 41 4.68 4.04 14.22
N ILE A 42 5.56 4.91 13.71
CA ILE A 42 6.99 4.63 13.63
C ILE A 42 7.66 5.04 14.96
N PRO A 43 8.41 4.13 15.62
CA PRO A 43 9.17 4.48 16.83
C PRO A 43 10.11 5.67 16.60
N SER A 44 10.13 6.62 17.53
CA SER A 44 11.01 7.79 17.45
C SER A 44 12.49 7.42 17.46
N ASN A 45 13.33 8.24 16.82
CA ASN A 45 14.78 8.02 16.68
C ASN A 45 15.17 6.66 16.08
N SER A 46 14.29 6.09 15.26
CA SER A 46 14.54 4.83 14.58
C SER A 46 14.72 5.01 13.07
N THR A 47 15.48 4.10 12.48
CA THR A 47 15.57 3.91 11.04
C THR A 47 14.68 2.71 10.72
N ALA A 48 13.63 2.91 9.95
CA ALA A 48 12.60 1.90 9.72
C ALA A 48 12.24 1.77 8.24
N ARG A 49 11.78 0.57 7.87
CA ARG A 49 11.16 0.28 6.57
C ARG A 49 9.70 -0.06 6.79
N ILE A 50 8.82 0.60 6.04
CA ILE A 50 7.40 0.24 6.00
C ILE A 50 7.22 -0.78 4.91
N VAL A 51 6.56 -1.88 5.25
CA VAL A 51 6.27 -2.97 4.33
C VAL A 51 4.77 -3.19 4.30
N PHE A 52 4.19 -3.08 3.12
CA PHE A 52 2.80 -3.41 2.88
C PHE A 52 2.76 -4.79 2.24
N GLU A 53 2.04 -5.71 2.85
CA GLU A 53 1.90 -7.08 2.39
C GLU A 53 0.43 -7.39 2.11
N ALA A 54 0.11 -7.67 0.85
CA ALA A 54 -1.19 -8.23 0.48
C ALA A 54 -1.09 -9.77 0.48
N VAL A 55 -2.05 -10.41 1.15
CA VAL A 55 -2.20 -11.87 1.16
C VAL A 55 -3.56 -12.21 0.53
N PRO A 56 -3.61 -12.54 -0.78
CA PRO A 56 -4.84 -12.91 -1.45
C PRO A 56 -5.40 -14.20 -0.87
N THR A 57 -6.72 -14.35 -1.00
CA THR A 57 -7.42 -15.61 -0.73
C THR A 57 -7.38 -16.51 -1.97
N LYS A 58 -7.81 -17.77 -1.81
CA LYS A 58 -7.79 -18.75 -2.92
C LYS A 58 -8.86 -18.49 -3.98
N ARG A 59 -9.84 -17.61 -3.74
CA ARG A 59 -10.86 -17.27 -4.73
C ARG A 59 -10.69 -15.83 -5.18
N VAL A 60 -10.97 -15.64 -6.46
CA VAL A 60 -10.70 -14.44 -7.25
C VAL A 60 -11.96 -13.60 -7.25
N ALA A 61 -12.10 -12.67 -6.30
CA ALA A 61 -13.26 -11.78 -6.28
C ALA A 61 -13.08 -10.51 -5.43
N GLY A 62 -11.92 -9.87 -5.40
CA GLY A 62 -11.77 -8.64 -4.64
C GLY A 62 -10.39 -8.00 -4.67
N ASP A 63 -10.35 -6.67 -4.68
CA ASP A 63 -9.09 -5.93 -4.83
C ASP A 63 -8.70 -5.19 -3.54
N ILE A 64 -7.39 -5.05 -3.38
CA ILE A 64 -6.75 -4.19 -2.39
C ILE A 64 -6.10 -3.04 -3.14
N ALA A 65 -6.51 -1.82 -2.80
CA ALA A 65 -5.94 -0.58 -3.32
C ALA A 65 -5.49 0.29 -2.14
N ILE A 66 -4.38 1.02 -2.34
CA ILE A 66 -3.77 1.94 -1.37
C ILE A 66 -3.46 3.22 -2.13
N ASP A 67 -3.67 4.35 -1.47
CA ASP A 67 -3.42 5.69 -1.98
C ASP A 67 -2.95 6.59 -0.83
N GLU A 68 -2.36 7.74 -1.14
CA GLU A 68 -1.93 8.79 -0.21
C GLU A 68 -1.08 8.30 0.98
N VAL A 69 0.02 7.59 0.70
CA VAL A 69 0.91 7.15 1.78
C VAL A 69 1.82 8.30 2.22
N THR A 70 1.45 8.93 3.34
CA THR A 70 2.15 10.09 3.91
C THR A 70 2.88 9.76 5.21
N PHE A 71 3.90 10.55 5.52
CA PHE A 71 4.66 10.47 6.76
C PHE A 71 4.59 11.80 7.51
N THR A 72 3.95 11.83 8.69
CA THR A 72 3.65 13.07 9.42
C THR A 72 4.86 13.97 9.71
N ASP A 73 6.07 13.40 9.77
CA ASP A 73 7.30 14.10 10.12
C ASP A 73 8.30 14.15 8.95
N MET A 74 7.86 13.87 7.72
CA MET A 74 8.71 13.90 6.52
C MET A 74 7.98 14.51 5.33
N ALA A 75 8.70 15.21 4.45
CA ALA A 75 8.19 15.68 3.16
C ALA A 75 8.15 14.55 2.10
N ILE A 76 7.72 13.35 2.51
CA ILE A 76 7.45 12.24 1.59
C ILE A 76 5.93 12.11 1.52
N ASP A 77 5.37 12.49 0.38
CA ASP A 77 3.96 12.39 0.06
C ASP A 77 3.81 11.56 -1.22
N CYS A 78 3.02 10.49 -1.13
CA CYS A 78 2.82 9.53 -2.20
C CYS A 78 1.36 9.49 -2.61
N ASP A 79 1.03 10.48 -3.43
CA ASP A 79 -0.26 10.63 -4.11
C ASP A 79 -0.35 9.80 -5.40
N PHE A 80 0.76 9.22 -5.86
CA PHE A 80 0.91 8.41 -7.08
C PHE A 80 0.52 9.12 -8.39
N GLU A 81 0.35 10.44 -8.39
CA GLU A 81 -0.12 11.24 -9.53
C GLU A 81 0.97 11.56 -10.59
N GLY A 82 2.16 10.98 -10.45
CA GLY A 82 3.29 11.11 -11.36
C GLY A 82 3.22 10.18 -12.59
N GLU A 83 4.19 10.29 -13.51
CA GLU A 83 4.28 9.38 -14.66
C GLU A 83 4.65 7.95 -14.21
N VAL A 84 4.15 6.93 -14.92
CA VAL A 84 4.43 5.50 -14.64
C VAL A 84 5.93 5.17 -14.57
N THR A 85 6.77 5.91 -15.31
CA THR A 85 8.24 5.79 -15.34
C THR A 85 8.95 6.57 -14.24
N HIS A 86 8.26 7.51 -13.61
CA HIS A 86 8.75 8.38 -12.53
C HIS A 86 7.64 8.55 -11.49
N PRO A 87 7.26 7.49 -10.75
CA PRO A 87 6.41 7.66 -9.58
C PRO A 87 7.09 8.71 -8.71
N SER A 88 6.32 9.68 -8.21
CA SER A 88 6.81 10.72 -7.27
C SER A 88 7.37 10.13 -5.97
N CYS A 89 7.38 8.80 -5.84
CA CYS A 89 7.68 8.08 -4.62
C CYS A 89 8.70 6.96 -4.76
N THR A 90 9.45 6.83 -3.69
CA THR A 90 10.57 5.91 -3.48
C THR A 90 10.13 4.50 -3.06
N PHE A 91 8.89 4.10 -3.35
CA PHE A 91 8.43 2.74 -3.12
C PHE A 91 9.08 1.80 -4.14
N ILE A 92 9.74 0.76 -3.65
CA ILE A 92 10.28 -0.30 -4.49
C ILE A 92 9.45 -1.57 -4.29
N GLN A 93 8.95 -2.06 -5.42
CA GLN A 93 8.36 -3.38 -5.59
C GLN A 93 9.40 -4.45 -5.26
N ALA A 94 9.05 -5.47 -4.48
CA ALA A 94 9.88 -6.65 -4.38
C ALA A 94 10.03 -7.30 -5.76
N ARG A 95 11.23 -7.72 -6.15
CA ARG A 95 11.48 -8.33 -7.47
C ARG A 95 11.41 -9.87 -7.44
N ASP A 96 11.29 -10.42 -6.24
CA ASP A 96 11.34 -11.83 -5.91
C ASP A 96 10.02 -12.36 -5.35
N ASP A 97 8.95 -11.56 -5.43
CA ASP A 97 7.60 -12.00 -5.11
C ASP A 97 6.83 -12.48 -6.35
N GLN A 98 5.62 -12.98 -6.16
CA GLN A 98 4.91 -13.72 -7.20
C GLN A 98 4.17 -12.82 -8.19
N PHE A 99 3.87 -11.56 -7.84
CA PHE A 99 3.20 -10.57 -8.70
C PHE A 99 3.42 -9.13 -8.21
N ASP A 100 3.59 -8.22 -9.16
CA ASP A 100 3.79 -6.78 -8.93
C ASP A 100 2.48 -6.01 -8.68
N TRP A 101 2.52 -5.00 -7.81
CA TRP A 101 1.50 -3.96 -7.75
C TRP A 101 1.53 -3.10 -9.01
N MET A 102 0.35 -2.71 -9.47
CA MET A 102 0.17 -1.95 -10.68
C MET A 102 -0.35 -0.55 -10.37
N GLN A 103 0.03 0.43 -11.19
CA GLN A 103 -0.65 1.72 -11.25
C GLN A 103 -1.90 1.59 -12.13
N ASN A 104 -2.99 2.24 -11.73
CA ASN A 104 -4.19 2.33 -12.55
C ASN A 104 -4.88 3.68 -12.40
N SER A 105 -5.70 4.04 -13.38
CA SER A 105 -6.64 5.15 -13.32
C SER A 105 -8.06 4.67 -13.63
N GLY A 106 -9.04 5.24 -12.92
CA GLY A 106 -10.43 4.81 -13.06
C GLY A 106 -10.69 3.40 -12.50
N LYS A 107 -11.61 2.64 -13.11
CA LYS A 107 -12.05 1.32 -12.62
C LYS A 107 -11.00 0.24 -12.88
N THR A 108 -10.92 -0.76 -11.99
CA THR A 108 -10.10 -1.96 -12.24
C THR A 108 -10.72 -2.85 -13.32
N PRO A 109 -9.93 -3.70 -14.00
CA PRO A 109 -10.41 -4.63 -15.03
C PRO A 109 -11.54 -5.55 -14.55
N THR A 110 -11.49 -5.96 -13.29
CA THR A 110 -12.49 -6.85 -12.69
C THR A 110 -13.74 -6.10 -12.26
N LYS A 111 -14.91 -6.61 -12.65
CA LYS A 111 -16.18 -5.98 -12.30
C LYS A 111 -16.44 -6.12 -10.80
N LYS A 112 -16.92 -5.04 -10.18
CA LYS A 112 -17.26 -4.95 -8.74
C LYS A 112 -16.06 -5.16 -7.82
N THR A 113 -14.87 -4.79 -8.26
CA THR A 113 -13.66 -4.72 -7.45
C THR A 113 -13.00 -3.37 -7.68
N GLY A 114 -12.00 -3.05 -6.84
CA GLY A 114 -11.23 -1.82 -6.93
C GLY A 114 -12.03 -0.52 -6.72
N PRO A 115 -11.35 0.62 -6.63
CA PRO A 115 -12.02 1.92 -6.57
C PRO A 115 -12.45 2.36 -7.99
N PRO A 116 -13.53 3.16 -8.12
CA PRO A 116 -13.96 3.70 -9.41
C PRO A 116 -13.12 4.89 -9.89
N VAL A 117 -12.44 5.58 -8.97
CA VAL A 117 -11.59 6.76 -9.14
C VAL A 117 -10.51 6.76 -8.06
N ASP A 118 -9.39 7.42 -8.32
CA ASP A 118 -8.34 7.66 -7.31
C ASP A 118 -8.87 8.52 -6.14
N HIS A 119 -8.14 8.57 -5.01
CA HIS A 119 -8.54 9.41 -3.89
C HIS A 119 -8.13 10.88 -4.07
N THR A 120 -6.88 11.11 -4.48
CA THR A 120 -6.23 12.44 -4.55
C THR A 120 -7.02 13.48 -5.36
N ARG A 121 -7.33 13.16 -6.61
CA ARG A 121 -8.11 13.97 -7.56
C ARG A 121 -9.59 13.63 -7.51
N GLY A 122 -9.95 12.42 -7.09
CA GLY A 122 -11.34 11.97 -7.08
C GLY A 122 -11.93 11.82 -8.48
N THR A 123 -11.10 11.58 -9.50
CA THR A 123 -11.54 11.51 -10.91
C THR A 123 -11.09 10.23 -11.59
N SER A 124 -11.63 9.90 -12.76
CA SER A 124 -11.12 8.74 -13.52
C SER A 124 -9.74 8.97 -14.13
N LYS A 125 -9.13 10.14 -13.91
CA LYS A 125 -7.83 10.52 -14.47
C LYS A 125 -6.70 10.49 -13.44
N GLY A 126 -6.99 10.47 -12.15
CA GLY A 126 -5.94 10.30 -11.16
C GLY A 126 -5.54 8.85 -11.02
N VAL A 127 -4.43 8.63 -10.32
CA VAL A 127 -3.67 7.38 -10.36
C VAL A 127 -3.52 6.83 -8.96
N TYR A 128 -3.74 5.52 -8.80
CA TYR A 128 -3.56 4.81 -7.54
C TYR A 128 -2.80 3.50 -7.74
N MET A 129 -2.21 2.97 -6.68
CA MET A 129 -1.59 1.65 -6.66
C MET A 129 -2.63 0.59 -6.25
N TYR A 130 -2.69 -0.50 -7.02
CA TYR A 130 -3.59 -1.61 -6.71
C TYR A 130 -2.97 -2.96 -7.04
N LEU A 131 -3.57 -3.99 -6.44
CA LEU A 131 -3.35 -5.37 -6.79
C LEU A 131 -4.63 -5.92 -7.41
N GLU A 132 -4.55 -6.25 -8.70
CA GLU A 132 -5.59 -7.01 -9.40
C GLU A 132 -5.61 -8.43 -8.84
N SER A 133 -6.80 -9.00 -8.65
CA SER A 133 -6.97 -10.34 -8.07
C SER A 133 -7.26 -11.43 -9.12
N THR A 134 -7.32 -11.11 -10.41
CA THR A 134 -7.62 -12.08 -11.49
C THR A 134 -6.42 -12.88 -12.01
N GLY A 135 -6.40 -14.18 -11.69
CA GLY A 135 -5.39 -15.15 -12.13
C GLY A 135 -5.08 -16.17 -11.03
N PRO A 136 -4.31 -17.24 -11.28
CA PRO A 136 -3.87 -18.16 -10.22
C PRO A 136 -2.85 -17.46 -9.30
N MET A 137 -3.34 -16.63 -8.38
CA MET A 137 -2.53 -15.94 -7.39
C MET A 137 -2.26 -16.87 -6.22
N ARG A 138 -1.03 -17.39 -6.18
CA ARG A 138 -0.42 -17.94 -4.98
C ARG A 138 0.67 -16.95 -4.59
N GLY A 139 0.77 -16.59 -3.32
CA GLY A 139 1.88 -15.79 -2.80
C GLY A 139 1.49 -14.67 -1.85
N THR A 140 2.50 -14.02 -1.30
CA THR A 140 2.44 -12.76 -0.56
C THR A 140 3.04 -11.67 -1.46
N HIS A 141 2.42 -10.50 -1.51
CA HIS A 141 2.86 -9.41 -2.39
C HIS A 141 3.34 -8.24 -1.57
N VAL A 142 4.54 -7.76 -1.85
CA VAL A 142 5.28 -6.91 -0.92
C VAL A 142 5.82 -5.69 -1.64
N PHE A 143 5.43 -4.50 -1.18
CA PHE A 143 6.16 -3.27 -1.51
C PHE A 143 6.67 -2.59 -0.25
N SER A 144 7.79 -1.87 -0.40
CA SER A 144 8.46 -1.23 0.74
C SER A 144 8.98 0.16 0.43
N SER A 145 8.99 1.02 1.45
CA SER A 145 9.54 2.37 1.38
C SER A 145 11.07 2.35 1.27
N LEU A 146 11.69 3.13 0.38
CA LEU A 146 13.14 3.35 0.33
C LEU A 146 13.56 4.83 0.27
N PRO A 147 14.86 5.13 0.50
CA PRO A 147 15.71 4.42 1.45
C PRO A 147 15.13 4.54 2.88
N ASP A 148 15.63 3.75 3.83
CA ASP A 148 15.05 3.64 5.18
C ASP A 148 14.64 5.00 5.80
N ILE A 149 13.41 5.07 6.29
CA ILE A 149 12.84 6.28 6.89
C ILE A 149 13.49 6.53 8.25
N ARG A 150 14.07 7.71 8.43
CA ARG A 150 14.66 8.12 9.71
C ARG A 150 13.81 9.19 10.39
N ARG A 151 13.10 8.81 11.45
CA ARG A 151 12.34 9.76 12.29
C ARG A 151 13.29 10.39 13.31
N LYS A 152 13.65 11.67 13.15
CA LYS A 152 14.39 12.43 14.17
C LYS A 152 13.41 13.18 15.06
N LEU A 153 13.58 13.08 16.39
CA LEU A 153 12.98 14.04 17.31
C LEU A 153 13.61 15.42 17.06
N HIS A 154 12.88 16.35 16.46
CA HIS A 154 13.25 17.76 16.52
C HIS A 154 12.84 18.29 17.89
N HIS A 155 13.83 18.57 18.75
CA HIS A 155 13.61 19.37 19.95
C HIS A 155 13.37 20.80 19.45
N VAL A 156 12.12 21.27 19.53
CA VAL A 156 11.81 22.69 19.34
C VAL A 156 12.12 23.37 20.68
N PRO A 157 13.07 24.31 20.74
CA PRO A 157 13.37 25.06 21.97
C PRO A 157 12.18 25.92 22.42
#